data_AF-A0A7R7AGE3-F1
#
_entry.id   AF-A0A7R7AGE3-F1
#
_cell.length_a   1.000
_cell.length_b   1.000
_cell.length_c   1.000
_cell.angle_alpha   90.00
_cell.angle_beta   90.00
_cell.angle_gamma   90.00
#
_symmetry.space_group_name_H-M   'P 1'
#
loop_
_entity.id
_entity.type
_entity.pdbx_description
1 polymer ?
#
loop_
_entity_poly.entity_id
_entity_poly.type
_entity_poly.pdbx_seq_one_letter_code
_entity_poly.pdbx_strand_id
1 'polypeptide(L)'
;MKKIMYFVFLGVLSILVGCKSPGQNDSGGEVACTPTVTVATDDNGNTTTTTTECDGTVKVEITDADGNTITTTTPPAGVDNLGSVGGIWRGTFTPNDKSKQTTYYKAFITPGRQMVMLSDSEASLEVQGSDMMQSTAFAQTSDAITINLKEYVKENDGTPPVNVVVTADLIPGDSIKGTYSRLGETGAVLFIYDPVYERGDRTPFFYTQSTYWKISKTLIDASTYQAAFSINESFKMAGVGVDGMNLTLDEEGNIIAYEFPAVEPDTEGCNYDGNFDIVDTHYFIYNITLKVTGTECSIVGVYKGLATLEEEYSIEEHPHTHYEFMTFGASDGERTINNRLTLEFFGV
;
A
#
# COMPACT_ATOMS: atom_id res chain seq x y z
N MET A 1 44.03 -9.27 -1.00
CA MET A 1 43.44 -10.38 -0.23
C MET A 1 43.21 -9.96 1.22
N LYS A 2 41.99 -9.50 1.53
CA LYS A 2 41.41 -9.50 2.88
C LYS A 2 39.90 -9.68 2.65
N LYS A 3 39.41 -10.89 2.89
CA LYS A 3 37.98 -11.20 2.89
C LYS A 3 37.41 -10.63 4.18
N ILE A 4 36.55 -9.62 4.08
CA ILE A 4 35.68 -9.20 5.18
C ILE A 4 34.39 -10.00 4.99
N MET A 5 34.15 -10.89 5.95
CA MET A 5 33.00 -11.78 5.99
C MET A 5 31.86 -11.01 6.63
N TYR A 6 30.86 -10.59 5.85
CA TYR A 6 29.61 -10.08 6.40
C TYR A 6 28.80 -11.26 6.92
N PHE A 7 28.71 -11.37 8.24
CA PHE A 7 27.69 -12.18 8.91
C PHE A 7 26.41 -11.36 8.94
N VAL A 8 25.53 -11.54 7.96
CA VAL A 8 24.14 -11.10 8.07
C VAL A 8 23.43 -12.15 8.91
N PHE A 9 23.14 -11.81 10.15
CA PHE A 9 22.28 -12.60 11.02
C PHE A 9 20.84 -12.45 10.51
N LEU A 10 20.42 -13.30 9.56
CA LEU A 10 19.01 -13.50 9.26
C LEU A 10 18.40 -14.23 10.47
N GLY A 11 18.02 -13.45 11.48
CA GLY A 11 17.16 -13.92 12.55
C GLY A 11 15.78 -14.18 11.97
N VAL A 12 15.52 -15.40 11.53
CA VAL A 12 14.16 -15.93 11.36
C VAL A 12 13.54 -15.92 12.76
N LEU A 13 12.90 -14.80 13.11
CA LEU A 13 12.11 -14.71 14.33
C LEU A 13 10.78 -15.41 14.05
N SER A 14 10.75 -16.72 14.27
CA SER A 14 9.51 -17.45 14.46
C SER A 14 8.87 -16.94 15.75
N ILE A 15 8.12 -15.84 15.66
CA ILE A 15 7.25 -15.40 16.74
C ILE A 15 6.10 -16.40 16.78
N LEU A 16 6.21 -17.40 17.67
CA LEU A 16 5.02 -18.06 18.18
C LEU A 16 4.23 -16.99 18.94
N VAL A 17 3.37 -16.28 18.23
CA VAL A 17 2.26 -15.57 18.88
C VAL A 17 1.37 -16.68 19.42
N GLY A 18 1.39 -16.87 20.73
CA GLY A 18 0.38 -17.68 21.40
C GLY A 18 -0.97 -17.01 21.19
N CYS A 19 -1.65 -17.31 20.08
CA CYS A 19 -3.02 -16.88 19.87
C CYS A 19 -3.87 -17.46 21.00
N LYS A 20 -4.36 -16.60 21.89
CA LYS A 20 -5.38 -16.98 22.86
C LYS A 20 -6.65 -17.27 22.07
N SER A 21 -7.08 -18.53 22.06
CA SER A 21 -8.36 -18.94 21.47
C SER A 21 -9.50 -18.16 22.15
N PRO A 22 -10.46 -17.57 21.40
CA PRO A 22 -11.64 -16.94 22.00
C PRO A 22 -12.49 -18.04 22.66
N GLY A 23 -12.44 -18.15 23.99
CA GLY A 23 -13.20 -19.14 24.75
C GLY A 23 -12.60 -19.57 26.09
N GLN A 24 -11.31 -19.33 26.36
CA GLN A 24 -10.74 -19.60 27.68
C GLN A 24 -11.02 -18.46 28.67
N ASN A 25 -12.10 -18.63 29.43
CA ASN A 25 -12.24 -17.99 30.75
C ASN A 25 -11.30 -18.68 31.73
N ASP A 26 -10.02 -18.31 31.71
CA ASP A 26 -9.11 -18.65 32.79
C ASP A 26 -8.93 -17.44 33.71
N SER A 27 -9.31 -17.70 34.96
CA SER A 27 -9.22 -16.87 36.14
C SER A 27 -7.81 -16.34 36.41
N GLY A 28 -7.72 -15.01 36.59
CA GLY A 28 -6.82 -14.39 37.58
C GLY A 28 -5.32 -14.53 37.35
N GLY A 29 -4.80 -13.84 36.33
CA GLY A 29 -3.39 -13.51 36.20
C GLY A 29 -3.23 -12.47 35.10
N GLU A 30 -2.97 -11.22 35.47
CA GLU A 30 -2.60 -10.17 34.52
C GLU A 30 -1.23 -10.57 33.96
N VAL A 31 -1.23 -11.28 32.82
CA VAL A 31 0.01 -11.57 32.11
C VAL A 31 0.51 -10.23 31.60
N ALA A 32 1.48 -9.66 32.30
CA ALA A 32 2.19 -8.46 31.89
C ALA A 32 2.93 -8.77 30.59
N CYS A 33 2.27 -8.51 29.47
CA CYS A 33 2.96 -8.48 28.21
C CYS A 33 3.81 -7.19 28.16
N THR A 34 5.03 -7.30 27.65
CA THR A 34 5.92 -6.18 27.43
C THR A 34 6.02 -5.93 25.92
N PRO A 35 5.75 -4.72 25.43
CA PRO A 35 5.96 -4.37 24.03
C PRO A 35 7.39 -4.67 23.60
N THR A 36 7.56 -5.16 22.38
CA THR A 36 8.89 -5.36 21.81
C THR A 36 9.30 -4.10 21.07
N VAL A 37 10.48 -3.55 21.37
CA VAL A 37 11.02 -2.38 20.69
C VAL A 37 12.30 -2.77 19.96
N THR A 38 12.38 -2.43 18.68
CA THR A 38 13.59 -2.56 17.87
C THR A 38 13.95 -1.20 17.30
N VAL A 39 15.24 -0.89 17.28
CA VAL A 39 15.76 0.37 16.76
C VAL A 39 16.83 0.06 15.73
N ALA A 40 16.70 0.64 14.54
CA ALA A 40 17.68 0.59 13.48
C ALA A 40 18.09 2.02 13.10
N THR A 41 19.36 2.23 12.79
CA THR A 41 19.88 3.50 12.29
C THR A 41 20.57 3.25 10.96
N ASP A 42 20.23 4.04 9.94
CA ASP A 42 20.86 3.95 8.63
C ASP A 42 22.20 4.71 8.57
N ASP A 43 22.92 4.57 7.47
CA ASP A 43 24.22 5.24 7.26
C ASP A 43 24.08 6.78 7.12
N ASN A 44 22.85 7.28 6.95
CA ASN A 44 22.53 8.70 6.88
C ASN A 44 22.13 9.30 8.24
N GLY A 45 22.05 8.49 9.29
CA GLY A 45 21.71 8.92 10.66
C GLY A 45 20.21 8.94 10.97
N ASN A 46 19.36 8.45 10.08
CA ASN A 46 17.93 8.31 10.37
C ASN A 46 17.71 7.11 11.28
N THR A 47 16.84 7.26 12.28
CA THR A 47 16.53 6.22 13.25
C THR A 47 15.10 5.72 13.05
N THR A 48 14.96 4.42 12.83
CA THR A 48 13.66 3.73 12.81
C THR A 48 13.45 2.97 14.10
N THR A 49 12.41 3.31 14.84
CA THR A 49 11.96 2.61 16.05
C THR A 49 10.69 1.84 15.74
N THR A 50 10.76 0.51 15.71
CA THR A 50 9.58 -0.37 15.57
C THR A 50 9.17 -0.91 16.93
N THR A 51 7.96 -0.57 17.39
CA THR A 51 7.35 -1.05 18.62
C THR A 51 6.20 -2.00 18.28
N THR A 52 6.33 -3.28 18.61
CA THR A 52 5.23 -4.23 18.59
C THR A 52 4.57 -4.26 19.97
N GLU A 53 3.39 -3.69 20.06
CA GLU A 53 2.55 -3.68 21.24
C GLU A 53 1.99 -5.08 21.54
N CYS A 54 1.48 -5.24 22.75
CA CYS A 54 0.98 -6.51 23.26
C CYS A 54 -0.29 -7.03 22.58
N ASP A 55 -1.05 -6.14 21.97
CA ASP A 55 -2.18 -6.49 21.13
C ASP A 55 -1.75 -6.90 19.71
N GLY A 56 -0.45 -6.81 19.39
CA GLY A 56 0.13 -7.05 18.08
C GLY A 56 0.16 -5.82 17.17
N THR A 57 -0.29 -4.65 17.65
CA THR A 57 -0.13 -3.37 16.93
C THR A 57 1.35 -3.11 16.73
N VAL A 58 1.77 -2.85 15.50
CA VAL A 58 3.13 -2.43 15.16
C VAL A 58 3.14 -0.93 14.94
N LYS A 59 3.92 -0.20 15.74
CA LYS A 59 4.20 1.23 15.53
C LYS A 59 5.59 1.36 14.95
N VAL A 60 5.75 2.11 13.86
CA VAL A 60 7.07 2.44 13.32
C VAL A 60 7.24 3.94 13.42
N GLU A 61 8.23 4.41 14.18
CA GLU A 61 8.61 5.81 14.24
C GLU A 61 9.94 5.99 13.52
N ILE A 62 9.95 6.82 12.48
CA ILE A 62 11.13 7.18 11.72
C ILE A 62 11.51 8.61 12.11
N THR A 63 12.68 8.80 12.67
CA THR A 63 13.28 10.09 13.00
C THR A 63 14.41 10.35 12.03
N ASP A 64 14.31 11.39 11.21
CA ASP A 64 15.42 11.76 10.32
C ASP A 64 16.59 12.38 11.10
N ALA A 65 17.74 12.54 10.43
CA ALA A 65 18.95 13.12 11.02
C ALA A 65 18.78 14.57 11.53
N ASP A 66 17.77 15.28 11.01
CA ASP A 66 17.41 16.64 11.42
C ASP A 66 16.43 16.66 12.61
N GLY A 67 15.97 15.48 13.06
CA GLY A 67 15.08 15.29 14.20
C GLY A 67 13.59 15.33 13.87
N ASN A 68 13.19 15.34 12.60
CA ASN A 68 11.78 15.25 12.22
C ASN A 68 11.30 13.80 12.30
N THR A 69 10.10 13.60 12.84
CA THR A 69 9.53 12.26 13.05
C THR A 69 8.34 11.96 12.15
N ILE A 70 8.21 10.70 11.76
CA ILE A 70 7.05 10.10 11.08
C ILE A 70 6.66 8.87 11.87
N THR A 71 5.40 8.78 12.32
CA THR A 71 4.91 7.59 13.02
C THR A 71 3.84 6.89 12.18
N THR A 72 4.10 5.63 11.84
CA THR A 72 3.10 4.70 11.31
C THR A 72 2.60 3.78 12.42
N THR A 73 1.36 3.34 12.28
CA THR A 73 0.70 2.42 13.19
C THR A 73 -0.05 1.41 12.34
N THR A 74 0.44 0.19 12.30
CA THR A 74 -0.22 -0.97 11.71
C THR A 74 -0.94 -1.71 12.84
N PRO A 75 -2.29 -1.81 12.83
CA PRO A 75 -3.01 -2.64 13.78
C PRO A 75 -2.52 -4.10 13.70
N PRO A 76 -2.74 -4.92 14.74
CA PRO A 76 -2.46 -6.36 14.64
C PRO A 76 -3.15 -6.95 13.42
N ALA A 77 -2.50 -7.94 12.80
CA ALA A 77 -3.11 -8.75 11.75
C ALA A 77 -4.47 -9.25 12.28
N GLY A 78 -5.55 -8.73 11.70
CA GLY A 78 -6.90 -9.06 12.11
C GLY A 78 -7.13 -10.55 11.85
N VAL A 79 -7.56 -11.29 12.86
CA VAL A 79 -8.01 -12.67 12.65
C VAL A 79 -9.50 -12.61 12.29
N ASP A 80 -9.84 -12.89 11.03
CA ASP A 80 -11.25 -12.90 10.62
C ASP A 80 -11.92 -14.20 11.08
N ASN A 81 -12.69 -14.10 12.16
CA ASN A 81 -13.46 -15.20 12.73
C ASN A 81 -14.90 -15.28 12.19
N LEU A 82 -15.29 -14.43 11.22
CA LEU A 82 -16.68 -14.31 10.71
C LEU A 82 -16.82 -14.71 9.22
N GLY A 83 -15.72 -15.10 8.57
CA GLY A 83 -15.65 -15.39 7.13
C GLY A 83 -14.96 -14.24 6.40
N SER A 84 -13.81 -14.51 5.75
CA SER A 84 -12.90 -13.46 5.29
C SER A 84 -13.54 -12.55 4.25
N VAL A 85 -13.80 -11.28 4.62
CA VAL A 85 -14.03 -10.20 3.64
C VAL A 85 -12.70 -9.64 3.12
N GLY A 86 -11.59 -10.05 3.74
CA GLY A 86 -10.25 -9.66 3.33
C GLY A 86 -9.90 -10.14 1.92
N GLY A 87 -9.07 -9.37 1.23
CA GLY A 87 -8.58 -9.68 -0.10
C GLY A 87 -8.88 -8.57 -1.10
N ILE A 88 -8.70 -8.92 -2.38
CA ILE A 88 -8.92 -8.02 -3.51
C ILE A 88 -10.25 -8.36 -4.15
N TRP A 89 -11.02 -7.33 -4.44
CA TRP A 89 -12.35 -7.44 -5.02
C TRP A 89 -12.45 -6.55 -6.26
N ARG A 90 -13.19 -7.00 -7.27
CA ARG A 90 -13.52 -6.19 -8.45
C ARG A 90 -15.01 -6.01 -8.53
N GLY A 91 -15.46 -4.79 -8.79
CA GLY A 91 -16.89 -4.54 -8.75
C GLY A 91 -17.32 -3.24 -9.38
N THR A 92 -18.59 -2.92 -9.15
CA THR A 92 -19.26 -1.79 -9.78
C THR A 92 -20.16 -1.07 -8.81
N PHE A 93 -20.24 0.25 -8.98
CA PHE A 93 -21.36 1.05 -8.51
C PHE A 93 -22.24 1.37 -9.72
N THR A 94 -23.48 0.91 -9.68
CA THR A 94 -24.47 1.15 -10.74
C THR A 94 -25.55 2.10 -10.23
N PRO A 95 -25.57 3.37 -10.68
CA PRO A 95 -26.59 4.32 -10.27
C PRO A 95 -28.01 3.85 -10.61
N ASN A 96 -28.97 4.18 -9.75
CA ASN A 96 -30.39 3.98 -10.03
C ASN A 96 -30.86 4.89 -11.19
N ASP A 97 -30.30 6.11 -11.25
CA ASP A 97 -30.48 7.03 -12.37
C ASP A 97 -29.77 6.50 -13.61
N LYS A 98 -30.56 6.04 -14.59
CA LYS A 98 -30.07 5.44 -15.84
C LYS A 98 -29.40 6.42 -16.80
N SER A 99 -29.41 7.72 -16.50
CA SER A 99 -28.62 8.71 -17.24
C SER A 99 -27.15 8.73 -16.82
N LYS A 100 -26.82 8.18 -15.66
CA LYS A 100 -25.45 8.11 -15.14
C LYS A 100 -24.81 6.77 -15.49
N GLN A 101 -23.50 6.79 -15.68
CA GLN A 101 -22.72 5.59 -16.03
C GLN A 101 -22.43 4.74 -14.80
N THR A 102 -22.30 3.44 -15.01
CA THR A 102 -21.75 2.51 -14.01
C THR A 102 -20.24 2.77 -13.90
N THR A 103 -19.76 2.89 -12.67
CA THR A 103 -18.32 3.02 -12.38
C THR A 103 -17.78 1.69 -11.90
N TYR A 104 -16.64 1.28 -12.45
CA TYR A 104 -15.93 0.06 -12.04
C TYR A 104 -14.88 0.40 -10.99
N TYR A 105 -14.64 -0.53 -10.07
CA TYR A 105 -13.70 -0.35 -8.98
C TYR A 105 -12.90 -1.62 -8.73
N LYS A 106 -11.64 -1.41 -8.36
CA LYS A 106 -10.83 -2.38 -7.63
C LYS A 106 -10.83 -2.00 -6.16
N ALA A 107 -11.08 -2.96 -5.29
CA ALA A 107 -11.20 -2.76 -3.85
C ALA A 107 -10.21 -3.65 -3.09
N PHE A 108 -9.47 -3.04 -2.18
CA PHE A 108 -8.52 -3.69 -1.30
C PHE A 108 -9.13 -3.71 0.09
N ILE A 109 -9.36 -4.89 0.66
CA ILE A 109 -9.92 -5.03 2.01
C ILE A 109 -8.92 -5.80 2.87
N THR A 110 -8.47 -5.19 3.95
CA THR A 110 -7.60 -5.86 4.92
C THR A 110 -8.41 -6.74 5.87
N PRO A 111 -7.82 -7.76 6.51
CA PRO A 111 -8.49 -8.49 7.59
C PRO A 111 -8.88 -7.61 8.77
N GLY A 112 -8.15 -6.50 8.97
CA GLY A 112 -8.48 -5.44 9.93
C GLY A 112 -9.68 -4.57 9.51
N ARG A 113 -10.34 -4.91 8.39
CA ARG A 113 -11.52 -4.22 7.84
C ARG A 113 -11.26 -2.77 7.46
N GLN A 114 -10.06 -2.50 6.97
CA GLN A 114 -9.80 -1.27 6.24
C GLN A 114 -10.02 -1.53 4.76
N MET A 115 -10.66 -0.58 4.08
CA MET A 115 -10.94 -0.67 2.66
C MET A 115 -10.38 0.56 1.94
N VAL A 116 -9.71 0.32 0.82
CA VAL A 116 -9.40 1.33 -0.20
C VAL A 116 -9.98 0.85 -1.51
N MET A 117 -10.62 1.74 -2.25
CA MET A 117 -11.14 1.47 -3.59
C MET A 117 -10.56 2.47 -4.57
N LEU A 118 -10.22 1.98 -5.74
CA LEU A 118 -9.75 2.80 -6.85
C LEU A 118 -10.69 2.56 -8.02
N SER A 119 -11.22 3.64 -8.58
CA SER A 119 -12.06 3.54 -9.77
C SER A 119 -11.22 3.17 -10.98
N ASP A 120 -11.80 2.36 -11.87
CA ASP A 120 -11.24 2.10 -13.20
C ASP A 120 -11.59 3.29 -14.12
N SER A 121 -11.07 4.46 -13.77
CA SER A 121 -11.16 5.69 -14.54
C SER A 121 -9.87 5.78 -15.34
N GLU A 122 -9.86 5.30 -16.59
CA GLU A 122 -8.68 5.26 -17.48
C GLU A 122 -8.09 6.63 -17.88
N ALA A 123 -8.47 7.74 -17.23
CA ALA A 123 -8.15 9.08 -17.71
C ALA A 123 -7.89 10.11 -16.58
N SER A 124 -7.01 9.79 -15.65
CA SER A 124 -6.30 10.86 -14.95
C SER A 124 -4.99 11.12 -15.67
N LEU A 125 -4.50 12.36 -15.63
CA LEU A 125 -3.18 12.74 -16.13
C LEU A 125 -2.19 13.09 -15.01
N GLU A 126 -2.60 13.14 -13.73
CA GLU A 126 -1.73 13.52 -12.60
C GLU A 126 -1.31 12.32 -11.70
N VAL A 127 -0.66 12.62 -10.57
CA VAL A 127 -0.25 11.66 -9.51
C VAL A 127 -1.45 10.88 -8.96
N GLN A 128 -2.68 11.40 -9.07
CA GLN A 128 -3.90 10.70 -8.67
C GLN A 128 -4.59 10.06 -9.89
N GLY A 129 -4.31 8.79 -10.18
CA GLY A 129 -4.76 8.02 -11.35
C GLY A 129 -6.27 7.80 -11.47
N SER A 130 -7.03 7.93 -10.38
CA SER A 130 -8.45 7.57 -10.31
C SER A 130 -9.18 8.28 -9.15
N ASP A 131 -10.51 8.30 -9.21
CA ASP A 131 -11.30 8.56 -8.00
C ASP A 131 -11.01 7.45 -7.00
N MET A 132 -10.76 7.83 -5.75
CA MET A 132 -10.43 6.92 -4.67
C MET A 132 -11.53 6.95 -3.60
N MET A 133 -11.84 5.80 -3.02
CA MET A 133 -12.60 5.75 -1.78
C MET A 133 -11.80 5.09 -0.67
N GLN A 134 -11.93 5.57 0.55
CA GLN A 134 -11.30 4.97 1.72
C GLN A 134 -12.29 4.82 2.87
N SER A 135 -12.26 3.67 3.55
CA SER A 135 -13.13 3.42 4.71
C SER A 135 -12.78 4.32 5.88
N THR A 136 -13.79 4.96 6.42
CA THR A 136 -13.77 5.60 7.74
C THR A 136 -14.31 4.66 8.82
N ALA A 137 -15.17 3.73 8.44
CA ALA A 137 -15.63 2.64 9.29
C ALA A 137 -16.07 1.44 8.45
N PHE A 138 -15.88 0.23 8.99
CA PHE A 138 -16.29 -1.01 8.35
C PHE A 138 -16.86 -1.94 9.42
N ALA A 139 -18.16 -2.23 9.32
CA ALA A 139 -18.85 -3.20 10.14
C ALA A 139 -19.21 -4.44 9.31
N GLN A 140 -18.99 -5.62 9.88
CA GLN A 140 -19.27 -6.91 9.25
C GLN A 140 -19.93 -7.85 10.25
N THR A 141 -20.96 -8.56 9.80
CA THR A 141 -21.51 -9.78 10.39
C THR A 141 -21.17 -10.96 9.49
N SER A 142 -21.64 -12.17 9.80
CA SER A 142 -21.43 -13.35 8.97
C SER A 142 -22.05 -13.26 7.57
N ASP A 143 -23.05 -12.40 7.41
CA ASP A 143 -23.94 -12.34 6.25
C ASP A 143 -24.09 -10.92 5.66
N ALA A 144 -23.68 -9.88 6.39
CA ALA A 144 -23.88 -8.50 5.98
C ALA A 144 -22.67 -7.62 6.30
N ILE A 145 -22.52 -6.55 5.52
CA ILE A 145 -21.53 -5.51 5.74
C ILE A 145 -22.17 -4.12 5.66
N THR A 146 -21.61 -3.21 6.43
CA THR A 146 -21.85 -1.77 6.28
C THR A 146 -20.51 -1.07 6.26
N ILE A 147 -20.24 -0.33 5.19
CA ILE A 147 -18.98 0.36 4.99
C ILE A 147 -19.28 1.86 4.84
N ASN A 148 -18.67 2.66 5.70
CA ASN A 148 -18.66 4.11 5.56
C ASN A 148 -17.35 4.50 4.89
N LEU A 149 -17.46 5.14 3.73
CA LEU A 149 -16.35 5.53 2.88
C LEU A 149 -16.31 7.06 2.75
N LYS A 150 -15.10 7.57 2.54
CA LYS A 150 -14.85 8.89 1.98
C LYS A 150 -14.41 8.73 0.53
N GLU A 151 -15.13 9.35 -0.39
CA GLU A 151 -14.76 9.45 -1.80
C GLU A 151 -14.00 10.75 -2.05
N TYR A 152 -12.90 10.60 -2.76
CA TYR A 152 -11.99 11.66 -3.19
C TYR A 152 -11.99 11.64 -4.70
N VAL A 153 -12.36 12.76 -5.31
CA VAL A 153 -12.30 12.92 -6.75
C VAL A 153 -10.84 12.93 -7.21
N LYS A 154 -10.60 12.46 -8.43
CA LYS A 154 -9.28 12.52 -9.07
C LYS A 154 -8.69 13.94 -9.08
N GLU A 155 -7.36 14.01 -9.18
CA GLU A 155 -6.57 15.24 -9.38
C GLU A 155 -6.66 16.27 -8.23
N ASN A 156 -7.14 15.88 -7.04
CA ASN A 156 -7.28 16.78 -5.87
C ASN A 156 -7.81 18.18 -6.23
N ASP A 157 -8.82 18.27 -7.10
CA ASP A 157 -9.30 19.50 -7.76
C ASP A 157 -9.91 20.58 -6.82
N GLY A 158 -9.80 20.37 -5.51
CA GLY A 158 -10.38 21.21 -4.46
C GLY A 158 -11.81 20.80 -4.06
N THR A 159 -12.41 19.83 -4.73
CA THR A 159 -13.73 19.30 -4.34
C THR A 159 -13.62 18.57 -3.00
N PRO A 160 -14.44 18.93 -1.98
CA PRO A 160 -14.39 18.29 -0.69
C PRO A 160 -14.76 16.80 -0.73
N PRO A 161 -14.11 15.94 0.08
CA PRO A 161 -14.40 14.51 0.11
C PRO A 161 -15.84 14.19 0.52
N VAL A 162 -16.45 13.28 -0.23
CA VAL A 162 -17.86 12.94 -0.14
C VAL A 162 -18.08 11.70 0.72
N ASN A 163 -19.11 11.72 1.57
CA ASN A 163 -19.50 10.51 2.30
C ASN A 163 -20.25 9.55 1.37
N VAL A 164 -19.81 8.30 1.40
CA VAL A 164 -20.47 7.18 0.71
C VAL A 164 -20.76 6.09 1.73
N VAL A 165 -21.97 5.55 1.71
CA VAL A 165 -22.36 4.44 2.59
C VAL A 165 -22.75 3.26 1.73
N VAL A 166 -22.12 2.12 1.95
CA VAL A 166 -22.46 0.83 1.33
C VAL A 166 -23.13 -0.06 2.37
N THR A 167 -24.27 -0.63 2.01
CA THR A 167 -24.94 -1.69 2.79
C THR A 167 -25.18 -2.87 1.87
N ALA A 168 -24.62 -4.02 2.22
CA ALA A 168 -24.59 -5.17 1.34
C ALA A 168 -24.59 -6.49 2.12
N ASP A 169 -25.07 -7.54 1.44
CA ASP A 169 -24.89 -8.92 1.85
C ASP A 169 -23.49 -9.39 1.44
N LEU A 170 -22.86 -10.20 2.29
CA LEU A 170 -21.56 -10.80 2.07
C LEU A 170 -21.70 -12.31 1.91
N ILE A 171 -21.20 -12.82 0.79
CA ILE A 171 -20.89 -14.24 0.59
C ILE A 171 -19.35 -14.35 0.58
N PRO A 172 -18.73 -14.79 1.69
CA PRO A 172 -17.27 -14.83 1.82
C PRO A 172 -16.61 -15.60 0.67
N GLY A 173 -15.53 -15.03 0.11
CA GLY A 173 -14.79 -15.61 -1.02
C GLY A 173 -15.56 -15.63 -2.36
N ASP A 174 -16.75 -15.04 -2.45
CA ASP A 174 -17.55 -15.00 -3.68
C ASP A 174 -17.98 -13.57 -4.01
N SER A 175 -18.88 -12.97 -3.23
CA SER A 175 -19.47 -11.69 -3.62
C SER A 175 -19.94 -10.80 -2.47
N ILE A 176 -19.93 -9.49 -2.73
CA ILE A 176 -20.57 -8.45 -1.92
C ILE A 176 -21.65 -7.81 -2.79
N LYS A 177 -22.91 -7.89 -2.36
CA LYS A 177 -24.06 -7.45 -3.17
C LYS A 177 -24.99 -6.58 -2.34
N GLY A 178 -25.29 -5.38 -2.82
CA GLY A 178 -26.15 -4.48 -2.06
C GLY A 178 -26.39 -3.14 -2.72
N THR A 179 -26.42 -2.11 -1.89
CA THR A 179 -26.72 -0.74 -2.31
C THR A 179 -25.71 0.25 -1.77
N TYR A 180 -25.60 1.39 -2.43
CA TYR A 180 -24.85 2.53 -1.93
C TYR A 180 -25.69 3.81 -1.91
N SER A 181 -25.26 4.77 -1.10
CA SER A 181 -25.73 6.16 -1.14
C SER A 181 -24.53 7.12 -1.16
N ARG A 182 -24.61 8.15 -2.01
CA ARG A 182 -23.56 9.15 -2.27
C ARG A 182 -24.21 10.49 -2.63
N LEU A 183 -24.14 11.53 -1.78
CA LEU A 183 -24.72 12.87 -2.04
C LEU A 183 -26.10 12.88 -2.76
N GLY A 184 -27.06 12.08 -2.28
CA GLY A 184 -28.40 12.00 -2.88
C GLY A 184 -28.49 11.13 -4.13
N GLU A 185 -27.38 10.63 -4.66
CA GLU A 185 -27.35 9.46 -5.54
C GLU A 185 -27.50 8.18 -4.73
N THR A 186 -28.24 7.23 -5.27
CA THR A 186 -28.32 5.86 -4.77
C THR A 186 -28.17 4.89 -5.92
N GLY A 187 -27.71 3.68 -5.63
CA GLY A 187 -27.54 2.66 -6.65
C GLY A 187 -27.22 1.30 -6.06
N ALA A 188 -26.94 0.35 -6.96
CA ALA A 188 -26.54 -1.00 -6.61
C ALA A 188 -25.02 -1.14 -6.56
N VAL A 189 -24.56 -2.00 -5.65
CA VAL A 189 -23.16 -2.41 -5.54
C VAL A 189 -23.07 -3.90 -5.84
N LEU A 190 -22.09 -4.27 -6.64
CA LEU A 190 -21.68 -5.65 -6.85
C LEU A 190 -20.16 -5.71 -6.84
N PHE A 191 -19.57 -6.42 -5.89
CA PHE A 191 -18.18 -6.84 -5.95
C PHE A 191 -18.10 -8.36 -6.03
N ILE A 192 -17.15 -8.83 -6.82
CA ILE A 192 -16.76 -10.23 -6.96
C ILE A 192 -15.35 -10.37 -6.41
N TYR A 193 -15.15 -11.43 -5.63
CA TYR A 193 -13.85 -11.77 -5.06
C TYR A 193 -12.87 -12.14 -6.17
N ASP A 194 -11.63 -11.65 -6.07
CA ASP A 194 -10.57 -11.99 -7.03
C ASP A 194 -9.50 -12.87 -6.37
N PRO A 195 -9.62 -14.21 -6.46
CA PRO A 195 -8.72 -15.14 -5.79
C PRO A 195 -7.30 -15.14 -6.38
N VAL A 196 -7.07 -14.46 -7.52
CA VAL A 196 -5.72 -14.39 -8.10
C VAL A 196 -4.74 -13.69 -7.16
N TYR A 197 -5.22 -12.81 -6.29
CA TYR A 197 -4.42 -12.03 -5.34
C TYR A 197 -4.23 -12.71 -3.97
N GLU A 198 -4.75 -13.92 -3.79
CA GLU A 198 -4.38 -14.77 -2.66
C GLU A 198 -2.93 -15.22 -2.82
N ARG A 199 -2.09 -15.01 -1.80
CA ARG A 199 -0.69 -15.42 -1.84
C ARG A 199 -0.57 -16.93 -2.05
N GLY A 200 -1.35 -17.74 -1.32
CA GLY A 200 -1.11 -19.19 -1.23
C GLY A 200 0.34 -19.49 -0.87
N ASP A 201 1.01 -20.34 -1.65
CA ASP A 201 2.42 -20.71 -1.50
C ASP A 201 3.41 -19.74 -2.20
N ARG A 202 2.93 -18.63 -2.77
CA ARG A 202 3.76 -17.69 -3.54
C ARG A 202 4.67 -16.87 -2.61
N THR A 203 5.89 -16.59 -3.09
CA THR A 203 6.83 -15.66 -2.44
C THR A 203 7.16 -14.54 -3.43
N PRO A 204 6.77 -13.28 -3.16
CA PRO A 204 7.08 -12.16 -4.04
C PRO A 204 8.58 -11.94 -4.22
N PHE A 205 9.00 -11.60 -5.43
CA PHE A 205 10.42 -11.42 -5.75
C PHE A 205 11.01 -10.06 -5.35
N PHE A 206 10.24 -8.98 -5.31
CA PHE A 206 10.76 -7.61 -5.13
C PHE A 206 11.16 -7.27 -3.68
N TYR A 207 11.34 -8.26 -2.81
CA TYR A 207 11.96 -8.08 -1.48
C TYR A 207 13.49 -7.94 -1.56
N THR A 208 14.07 -7.59 -2.70
CA THR A 208 15.53 -7.48 -2.87
C THR A 208 15.96 -6.01 -2.92
N GLN A 209 17.22 -5.75 -2.55
CA GLN A 209 17.85 -4.42 -2.74
C GLN A 209 18.10 -4.10 -4.23
N SER A 210 17.66 -4.98 -5.14
CA SER A 210 17.93 -4.94 -6.58
C SER A 210 16.69 -4.58 -7.42
N THR A 211 15.71 -3.90 -6.81
CA THR A 211 14.48 -3.43 -7.46
C THR A 211 14.16 -2.00 -7.08
N TYR A 212 13.59 -1.25 -8.03
CA TYR A 212 12.97 0.05 -7.78
C TYR A 212 11.63 0.15 -8.50
N TRP A 213 10.81 1.10 -8.08
CA TRP A 213 9.49 1.38 -8.64
C TRP A 213 9.52 2.71 -9.38
N LYS A 214 8.95 2.77 -10.58
CA LYS A 214 8.84 4.00 -11.36
C LYS A 214 7.38 4.36 -11.62
N ILE A 215 7.07 5.65 -11.51
CA ILE A 215 5.88 6.27 -12.09
C ILE A 215 6.33 7.14 -13.26
N SER A 216 5.68 6.98 -14.40
CA SER A 216 5.91 7.81 -15.58
C SER A 216 4.58 8.02 -16.29
N LYS A 217 4.25 9.28 -16.58
CA LYS A 217 2.94 9.64 -17.12
C LYS A 217 3.02 10.86 -18.02
N THR A 218 2.46 10.76 -19.22
CA THR A 218 2.33 11.90 -20.13
C THR A 218 1.16 12.78 -19.72
N LEU A 219 1.40 14.08 -19.56
CA LEU A 219 0.41 15.10 -19.23
C LEU A 219 -0.29 15.65 -20.48
N ILE A 220 -1.35 16.44 -20.30
CA ILE A 220 -2.17 16.97 -21.40
C ILE A 220 -1.41 17.91 -22.34
N ASP A 221 -0.39 18.57 -21.82
CA ASP A 221 0.50 19.46 -22.56
C ASP A 221 1.66 18.72 -23.24
N ALA A 222 1.61 17.38 -23.24
CA ALA A 222 2.65 16.47 -23.70
C ALA A 222 3.95 16.50 -22.89
N SER A 223 4.00 17.22 -21.76
CA SER A 223 5.07 17.03 -20.77
C SER A 223 4.91 15.67 -20.09
N THR A 224 5.92 15.23 -19.32
CA THR A 224 5.88 13.93 -18.62
C THR A 224 6.16 14.14 -17.15
N TYR A 225 5.25 13.68 -16.29
CA TYR A 225 5.49 13.52 -14.86
C TYR A 225 6.23 12.21 -14.63
N GLN A 226 7.34 12.24 -13.90
CA GLN A 226 8.09 11.03 -13.56
C GLN A 226 8.61 11.11 -12.12
N ALA A 227 8.60 9.97 -11.43
CA ALA A 227 9.30 9.76 -10.17
C ALA A 227 9.72 8.28 -10.07
N ALA A 228 10.77 7.99 -9.32
CA ALA A 228 11.20 6.63 -9.03
C ALA A 228 11.56 6.46 -7.55
N PHE A 229 11.49 5.21 -7.05
CA PHE A 229 11.51 4.87 -5.62
C PHE A 229 12.25 3.55 -5.37
N SER A 230 13.20 3.51 -4.43
CA SER A 230 13.92 2.28 -4.04
C SER A 230 13.24 1.51 -2.89
N ILE A 231 13.54 0.21 -2.78
CA ILE A 231 13.01 -0.69 -1.73
C ILE A 231 14.13 -1.03 -0.70
N ASN A 232 13.75 -1.39 0.54
CA ASN A 232 14.54 -2.14 1.54
C ASN A 232 15.35 -1.41 2.63
N GLU A 233 14.96 -0.20 3.00
CA GLU A 233 15.07 0.24 4.40
C GLU A 233 13.66 0.63 4.87
N SER A 234 13.45 1.26 6.02
CA SER A 234 12.31 2.17 6.13
C SER A 234 12.42 3.08 4.91
N PHE A 235 11.68 2.80 3.84
CA PHE A 235 12.21 3.21 2.55
C PHE A 235 11.94 4.69 2.40
N LYS A 236 13.01 5.46 2.34
CA LYS A 236 12.91 6.80 1.82
C LYS A 236 12.48 6.67 0.36
N MET A 237 11.21 6.98 0.03
CA MET A 237 10.75 7.18 -1.35
C MET A 237 11.29 8.49 -1.92
N ALA A 238 12.57 8.75 -1.71
CA ALA A 238 13.22 9.90 -2.29
C ALA A 238 12.84 9.94 -3.78
N GLY A 239 12.22 11.04 -4.21
CA GLY A 239 12.18 11.32 -5.64
C GLY A 239 13.62 11.24 -6.10
N VAL A 240 13.91 10.33 -7.02
CA VAL A 240 15.18 10.35 -7.74
C VAL A 240 14.93 11.05 -9.06
N GLY A 241 15.96 11.70 -9.60
CA GLY A 241 15.87 12.37 -10.90
C GLY A 241 15.18 11.49 -11.96
N VAL A 242 14.50 12.14 -12.90
CA VAL A 242 13.58 11.52 -13.89
C VAL A 242 14.14 10.30 -14.65
N ASP A 243 15.47 10.22 -14.77
CA ASP A 243 16.19 9.16 -15.47
C ASP A 243 16.21 7.83 -14.69
N GLY A 244 15.82 7.82 -13.41
CA GLY A 244 15.89 6.63 -12.58
C GLY A 244 17.33 6.19 -12.35
N MET A 245 17.58 4.90 -12.17
CA MET A 245 18.92 4.40 -11.86
C MET A 245 19.85 4.43 -13.08
N ASN A 246 21.08 4.96 -12.91
CA ASN A 246 22.10 4.92 -13.94
C ASN A 246 22.85 3.58 -13.90
N LEU A 247 22.70 2.78 -14.96
CA LEU A 247 23.41 1.51 -15.14
C LEU A 247 24.76 1.74 -15.83
N THR A 248 25.83 1.17 -15.27
CA THR A 248 27.11 1.03 -15.96
C THR A 248 27.20 -0.37 -16.54
N LEU A 249 27.33 -0.46 -17.87
CA LEU A 249 27.43 -1.71 -18.61
C LEU A 249 28.88 -1.99 -19.05
N ASP A 250 29.27 -3.26 -19.13
CA ASP A 250 30.52 -3.67 -19.80
C ASP A 250 30.39 -3.69 -21.33
N GLU A 251 31.46 -4.06 -22.04
CA GLU A 251 31.49 -4.13 -23.51
C GLU A 251 30.51 -5.17 -24.07
N GLU A 252 30.12 -6.14 -23.26
CA GLU A 252 29.17 -7.20 -23.56
C GLU A 252 27.72 -6.85 -23.18
N GLY A 253 27.49 -5.69 -22.57
CA GLY A 253 26.17 -5.21 -22.16
C GLY A 253 25.69 -5.75 -20.80
N ASN A 254 26.55 -6.38 -20.01
CA ASN A 254 26.22 -6.81 -18.65
C ASN A 254 26.34 -5.64 -17.68
N ILE A 255 25.47 -5.62 -16.66
CA ILE A 255 25.51 -4.62 -15.59
C ILE A 255 26.73 -4.89 -14.70
N ILE A 256 27.66 -3.94 -14.63
CA ILE A 256 28.86 -4.02 -13.78
C ILE A 256 28.85 -3.03 -12.61
N ALA A 257 28.05 -1.98 -12.69
CA ALA A 257 27.76 -1.09 -11.58
C ALA A 257 26.40 -0.41 -11.79
N TYR A 258 25.86 0.15 -10.71
CA TYR A 258 24.68 0.99 -10.75
C TYR A 258 24.85 2.14 -9.77
N GLU A 259 24.28 3.29 -10.12
CA GLU A 259 24.23 4.48 -9.26
C GLU A 259 22.79 5.01 -9.24
N PHE A 260 22.24 5.18 -8.04
CA PHE A 260 21.00 5.93 -7.88
C PHE A 260 21.29 7.43 -8.01
N PRO A 261 20.48 8.20 -8.74
CA PRO A 261 20.61 9.65 -8.79
C PRO A 261 20.52 10.24 -7.38
N ALA A 262 20.97 11.49 -7.28
CA ALA A 262 20.67 12.29 -6.11
C ALA A 262 19.15 12.35 -5.89
N VAL A 263 18.77 12.43 -4.61
CA VAL A 263 17.39 12.71 -4.22
C VAL A 263 17.03 14.10 -4.75
N GLU A 264 16.03 14.16 -5.62
CA GLU A 264 15.53 15.39 -6.22
C GLU A 264 14.00 15.42 -6.10
N PRO A 265 13.41 16.61 -5.92
CA PRO A 265 11.96 16.75 -6.01
C PRO A 265 11.44 16.26 -7.38
N ASP A 266 10.19 15.81 -7.41
CA ASP A 266 9.50 15.57 -8.68
C ASP A 266 9.35 16.86 -9.50
N THR A 267 8.73 16.76 -10.68
CA THR A 267 8.53 17.89 -11.59
C THR A 267 7.68 19.02 -10.99
N GLU A 268 6.95 18.76 -9.90
CA GLU A 268 6.11 19.72 -9.16
C GLU A 268 6.78 20.17 -7.84
N GLY A 269 8.04 19.79 -7.59
CA GLY A 269 8.76 20.18 -6.39
C GLY A 269 8.40 19.35 -5.15
N CYS A 270 7.72 18.21 -5.30
CA CYS A 270 7.37 17.31 -4.21
C CYS A 270 8.45 16.24 -3.95
N ASN A 271 8.73 16.00 -2.68
CA ASN A 271 9.53 14.88 -2.20
C ASN A 271 8.63 13.93 -1.42
N TYR A 272 8.83 12.64 -1.60
CA TYR A 272 8.02 11.61 -0.95
C TYR A 272 8.92 10.83 0.03
N ASP A 273 8.44 10.52 1.22
CA ASP A 273 9.09 9.62 2.16
C ASP A 273 8.04 8.61 2.60
N GLY A 274 8.33 7.31 2.72
CA GLY A 274 7.25 6.36 2.93
C GLY A 274 7.59 5.06 3.63
N ASN A 275 6.56 4.21 3.79
CA ASN A 275 6.71 2.83 4.21
C ASN A 275 5.54 1.97 3.67
N PHE A 276 5.84 0.70 3.37
CA PHE A 276 4.94 -0.36 2.91
C PHE A 276 5.08 -1.49 3.93
N ASP A 277 4.12 -1.57 4.84
CA ASP A 277 4.08 -2.65 5.82
C ASP A 277 3.17 -3.77 5.29
N ILE A 278 3.66 -5.01 5.29
CA ILE A 278 2.81 -6.17 4.94
C ILE A 278 1.69 -6.24 5.98
N VAL A 279 0.43 -6.15 5.53
CA VAL A 279 -0.74 -6.19 6.43
C VAL A 279 -1.16 -7.61 6.71
N ASP A 280 -1.19 -8.41 5.65
CA ASP A 280 -1.54 -9.81 5.70
C ASP A 280 -0.60 -10.56 4.78
N THR A 281 -0.24 -11.75 5.23
CA THR A 281 0.54 -12.69 4.45
C THR A 281 -0.35 -13.54 3.55
N HIS A 282 -1.66 -13.63 3.80
CA HIS A 282 -2.60 -14.33 2.91
C HIS A 282 -2.91 -13.57 1.62
N TYR A 283 -2.81 -12.25 1.62
CA TYR A 283 -3.10 -11.40 0.47
C TYR A 283 -1.90 -10.52 0.16
N PHE A 284 -1.69 -10.17 -1.10
CA PHE A 284 -0.71 -9.14 -1.44
C PHE A 284 -1.26 -7.75 -1.14
N ILE A 285 -1.53 -7.45 0.14
CA ILE A 285 -2.02 -6.15 0.60
C ILE A 285 -1.03 -5.55 1.60
N TYR A 286 -0.65 -4.31 1.33
CA TYR A 286 0.33 -3.55 2.09
C TYR A 286 -0.33 -2.29 2.64
N ASN A 287 0.01 -1.90 3.87
CA ASN A 287 -0.28 -0.59 4.40
C ASN A 287 0.73 0.36 3.80
N ILE A 288 0.28 1.44 3.20
CA ILE A 288 1.17 2.50 2.71
C ILE A 288 1.04 3.71 3.62
N THR A 289 2.18 4.28 4.01
CA THR A 289 2.26 5.64 4.55
C THR A 289 3.21 6.46 3.70
N LEU A 290 2.82 7.68 3.32
CA LEU A 290 3.63 8.62 2.55
C LEU A 290 3.64 9.98 3.26
N LYS A 291 4.81 10.51 3.59
CA LYS A 291 4.99 11.93 3.90
C LYS A 291 5.44 12.64 2.64
N VAL A 292 4.69 13.65 2.23
CA VAL A 292 5.04 14.52 1.12
C VAL A 292 5.56 15.84 1.66
N THR A 293 6.72 16.28 1.17
CA THR A 293 7.39 17.53 1.53
C THR A 293 7.81 18.30 0.27
N GLY A 294 8.26 19.55 0.42
CA GLY A 294 8.68 20.39 -0.72
C GLY A 294 8.13 21.80 -0.62
N THR A 295 8.93 22.80 -0.97
CA THR A 295 8.54 24.22 -0.86
C THR A 295 7.53 24.65 -1.91
N GLU A 296 7.57 24.02 -3.08
CA GLU A 296 6.67 24.30 -4.20
C GLU A 296 5.53 23.27 -4.31
N CYS A 297 5.61 22.22 -3.50
CA CYS A 297 4.66 21.12 -3.51
C CYS A 297 3.29 21.52 -2.91
N SER A 298 2.23 21.38 -3.71
CA SER A 298 0.86 21.71 -3.31
C SER A 298 0.20 20.61 -2.43
N ILE A 299 0.77 19.40 -2.42
CA ILE A 299 0.22 18.23 -1.75
C ILE A 299 0.99 17.82 -0.48
N VAL A 300 1.76 18.72 0.13
CA VAL A 300 2.50 18.47 1.38
C VAL A 300 1.57 17.94 2.47
N GLY A 301 1.93 16.81 3.09
CA GLY A 301 1.08 16.14 4.07
C GLY A 301 1.55 14.73 4.43
N VAL A 302 0.79 14.04 5.27
CA VAL A 302 1.02 12.61 5.59
C VAL A 302 -0.21 11.82 5.16
N TYR A 303 0.00 10.94 4.19
CA TYR A 303 -1.02 10.11 3.57
C TYR A 303 -0.92 8.69 4.06
N LYS A 304 -2.06 8.04 4.29
CA LYS A 304 -2.16 6.64 4.71
C LYS A 304 -3.17 5.89 3.85
N GLY A 305 -2.91 4.64 3.53
CA GLY A 305 -3.86 3.80 2.82
C GLY A 305 -3.34 2.40 2.55
N LEU A 306 -3.71 1.84 1.39
CA LEU A 306 -3.39 0.47 1.02
C LEU A 306 -2.77 0.39 -0.36
N ALA A 307 -1.95 -0.65 -0.57
CA ALA A 307 -1.36 -1.01 -1.85
C ALA A 307 -1.49 -2.51 -2.11
N THR A 308 -1.45 -2.89 -3.38
CA THR A 308 -1.42 -4.28 -3.84
C THR A 308 -0.53 -4.43 -5.07
N LEU A 309 -0.09 -5.66 -5.33
CA LEU A 309 0.70 -5.99 -6.52
C LEU A 309 -0.22 -6.45 -7.63
N GLU A 310 0.18 -6.22 -8.88
CA GLU A 310 -0.61 -6.55 -10.05
C GLU A 310 0.25 -7.11 -11.19
N GLU A 311 -0.45 -7.85 -12.06
CA GLU A 311 0.10 -8.49 -13.26
C GLU A 311 1.27 -9.40 -12.92
N GLU A 312 0.90 -10.53 -12.31
CA GLU A 312 1.82 -11.63 -12.06
C GLU A 312 2.38 -12.16 -13.38
N TYR A 313 3.70 -12.32 -13.42
CA TYR A 313 4.38 -13.04 -14.48
C TYR A 313 5.42 -14.00 -13.90
N SER A 314 5.79 -14.99 -14.70
CA SER A 314 6.82 -15.96 -14.34
C SER A 314 8.00 -15.82 -15.27
N ILE A 315 9.19 -15.91 -14.70
CA ILE A 315 10.44 -16.08 -15.45
C ILE A 315 10.78 -17.57 -15.35
N GLU A 316 11.04 -18.19 -16.50
CA GLU A 316 11.41 -19.61 -16.56
C GLU A 316 12.64 -19.88 -15.68
N GLU A 317 12.61 -20.97 -14.91
CA GLU A 317 13.67 -21.37 -13.95
C GLU A 317 13.99 -20.39 -12.80
N HIS A 318 13.10 -19.44 -12.51
CA HIS A 318 13.27 -18.51 -11.40
C HIS A 318 12.44 -18.90 -10.16
N PRO A 319 13.01 -18.97 -8.94
CA PRO A 319 12.33 -19.51 -7.75
C PRO A 319 11.31 -18.56 -7.10
N HIS A 320 11.05 -17.41 -7.72
CA HIS A 320 10.20 -16.35 -7.17
C HIS A 320 9.12 -15.93 -8.16
N THR A 321 7.99 -15.46 -7.62
CA THR A 321 6.89 -14.89 -8.39
C THR A 321 7.14 -13.40 -8.65
N HIS A 322 6.99 -12.96 -9.89
CA HIS A 322 7.22 -11.58 -10.31
C HIS A 322 5.90 -10.84 -10.55
N TYR A 323 5.93 -9.53 -10.40
CA TYR A 323 4.79 -8.64 -10.61
C TYR A 323 5.26 -7.42 -11.38
N GLU A 324 4.51 -7.01 -12.38
CA GLU A 324 4.91 -5.86 -13.21
C GLU A 324 4.51 -4.54 -12.54
N PHE A 325 3.46 -4.54 -11.71
CA PHE A 325 2.94 -3.29 -11.14
C PHE A 325 2.61 -3.37 -9.66
N MET A 326 2.61 -2.21 -9.02
CA MET A 326 2.02 -1.99 -7.70
C MET A 326 1.00 -0.87 -7.80
N THR A 327 -0.24 -1.14 -7.42
CA THR A 327 -1.29 -0.14 -7.36
C THR A 327 -1.53 0.24 -5.91
N PHE A 328 -1.66 1.53 -5.62
CA PHE A 328 -1.90 2.02 -4.27
C PHE A 328 -2.87 3.18 -4.24
N GLY A 329 -3.48 3.41 -3.08
CA GLY A 329 -4.24 4.62 -2.77
C GLY A 329 -4.06 5.01 -1.30
N ALA A 330 -3.75 6.28 -1.07
CA ALA A 330 -3.51 6.86 0.24
C ALA A 330 -4.19 8.23 0.38
N SER A 331 -4.64 8.58 1.58
CA SER A 331 -5.26 9.87 1.90
C SER A 331 -4.66 10.52 3.15
N ASP A 332 -4.61 11.85 3.18
CA ASP A 332 -4.35 12.62 4.41
C ASP A 332 -5.65 13.03 5.14
N GLY A 333 -6.81 12.61 4.62
CA GLY A 333 -8.14 12.98 5.10
C GLY A 333 -8.83 14.06 4.25
N GLU A 334 -8.06 14.86 3.51
CA GLU A 334 -8.56 15.94 2.65
C GLU A 334 -8.23 15.70 1.18
N ARG A 335 -7.03 15.20 0.89
CA ARG A 335 -6.45 14.92 -0.42
C ARG A 335 -6.11 13.44 -0.53
N THR A 336 -5.79 13.00 -1.74
CA THR A 336 -5.31 11.64 -2.00
C THR A 336 -4.16 11.57 -2.97
N ILE A 337 -3.43 10.48 -2.87
CA ILE A 337 -2.38 10.05 -3.80
C ILE A 337 -2.73 8.61 -4.14
N ASN A 338 -3.00 8.33 -5.41
CA ASN A 338 -3.21 6.96 -5.86
C ASN A 338 -2.65 6.78 -7.25
N ASN A 339 -1.89 5.71 -7.46
CA ASN A 339 -1.33 5.45 -8.77
C ASN A 339 -0.93 3.99 -8.95
N ARG A 340 -0.44 3.70 -10.15
CA ARG A 340 0.17 2.45 -10.53
C ARG A 340 1.66 2.68 -10.76
N LEU A 341 2.46 2.03 -9.94
CA LEU A 341 3.92 2.00 -10.04
C LEU A 341 4.32 0.81 -10.91
N THR A 342 5.32 0.99 -11.75
CA THR A 342 5.93 -0.09 -12.56
C THR A 342 7.18 -0.60 -11.86
N LEU A 343 7.32 -1.92 -11.75
CA LEU A 343 8.51 -2.54 -11.19
C LEU A 343 9.64 -2.52 -12.23
N GLU A 344 10.79 -2.01 -11.84
CA GLU A 344 12.03 -2.18 -12.60
C GLU A 344 13.02 -3.02 -11.78
N PHE A 345 13.43 -4.15 -12.37
CA PHE A 345 14.41 -5.06 -11.79
C PHE A 345 15.75 -4.92 -12.52
N PHE A 346 16.83 -4.90 -11.74
CA PHE A 346 18.19 -4.71 -12.26
C PHE A 346 19.21 -5.73 -11.75
N GLY A 347 18.74 -6.80 -11.09
CA GLY A 347 19.59 -7.90 -10.67
C GLY A 347 19.88 -8.88 -11.81
N VAL A 348 21.01 -9.57 -11.69
CA VAL A 348 21.46 -10.65 -12.59
C VAL A 348 21.53 -11.94 -11.80
#